data_AF-A0A255T4H0-F1
#
_entry.id   AF-A0A255T4H0-F1
#
_cell.length_a   1.000
_cell.length_b   1.000
_cell.length_c   1.000
_cell.angle_alpha   90.00
_cell.angle_beta   90.00
_cell.angle_gamma   90.00
#
_symmetry.space_group_name_H-M   'P 1'
#
loop_
_entity.id
_entity.type
_entity.pdbx_description
1 polymer ?
#
loop_
_entity_poly.entity_id
_entity_poly.type
_entity_poly.pdbx_seq_one_letter_code
_entity_poly.pdbx_strand_id
1 'polypeptide(L)' 'MLMVQTLTEEQINLLKNTTMKTGANVWDYIQEQSEDDRPWVIAGTLSLMKKGCGLSKLEINWEARNIRYAEK' A
#
# COMPACT_ATOMS: atom_id res chain seq x y z
N MET A 1 -6.00 -15.77 13.94
CA MET A 1 -5.70 -15.97 12.51
C MET A 1 -6.33 -14.81 11.76
N LEU A 2 -5.57 -13.75 11.49
CA LEU A 2 -6.05 -12.59 10.75
C LEU A 2 -6.27 -13.04 9.30
N MET A 3 -7.51 -12.93 8.82
CA MET A 3 -7.86 -13.20 7.43
C MET A 3 -7.03 -12.28 6.54
N VAL A 4 -5.98 -12.81 5.92
CA VAL A 4 -5.41 -12.24 4.71
C VAL A 4 -6.54 -12.36 3.68
N GLN A 5 -7.30 -11.29 3.46
CA GLN A 5 -8.16 -11.22 2.29
C GLN A 5 -7.25 -11.43 1.09
N THR A 6 -7.44 -12.54 0.38
CA THR A 6 -6.72 -12.82 -0.84
C THR A 6 -6.97 -11.66 -1.80
N LEU A 7 -5.91 -10.96 -2.19
CA LEU A 7 -6.02 -9.89 -3.17
C LEU A 7 -6.66 -10.44 -4.45
N THR A 8 -7.59 -9.68 -5.04
CA THR A 8 -8.11 -10.04 -6.36
C THR A 8 -7.04 -9.83 -7.43
N GLU A 9 -7.14 -10.54 -8.56
CA GLU A 9 -6.22 -10.33 -9.69
C GLU A 9 -6.22 -8.87 -10.16
N GLU A 10 -7.38 -8.21 -10.12
CA GLU A 10 -7.51 -6.78 -10.44
C GLU A 10 -6.71 -5.90 -9.48
N GLN A 11 -6.77 -6.16 -8.18
CA GLN A 11 -5.98 -5.43 -7.18
C GLN A 11 -4.48 -5.66 -7.36
N ILE A 12 -4.07 -6.90 -7.65
CA ILE A 12 -2.67 -7.22 -7.93
C ILE A 12 -2.20 -6.47 -9.19
N ASN A 13 -2.99 -6.49 -10.26
CA ASN A 13 -2.66 -5.79 -11.50
C ASN A 13 -2.62 -4.28 -11.30
N LEU A 14 -3.51 -3.71 -10.49
CA LEU A 14 -3.48 -2.29 -10.14
C LEU A 14 -2.19 -1.93 -9.41
N LEU A 15 -1.78 -2.72 -8.42
CA LEU A 15 -0.54 -2.50 -7.67
C LEU A 15 0.69 -2.63 -8.56
N LYS A 16 0.75 -3.64 -9.44
CA LYS A 16 1.86 -3.85 -10.39
C LYS A 16 1.98 -2.75 -11.45
N ASN A 17 0.87 -2.11 -11.81
CA ASN A 17 0.87 -1.04 -12.81
C ASN A 17 0.95 0.37 -12.20
N THR A 18 1.03 0.48 -10.87
CA THR A 18 1.18 1.78 -10.20
C THR A 18 2.63 2.06 -9.84
N THR A 19 3.07 3.27 -10.17
CA THR A 19 4.40 3.77 -9.79
C THR A 19 4.24 4.85 -8.70
N MET A 20 5.07 4.77 -7.67
CA MET A 20 5.19 5.81 -6.65
C MET A 20 5.84 7.07 -7.25
N LYS A 21 5.72 8.23 -6.60
CA LYS A 21 6.37 9.47 -7.06
C LYS A 21 7.91 9.37 -7.12
N THR A 22 8.49 8.48 -6.32
CA THR A 22 9.92 8.16 -6.34
C THR A 22 10.37 7.41 -7.61
N GLY A 23 9.43 6.95 -8.45
CA GLY A 23 9.71 6.11 -9.60
C GLY A 23 9.71 4.60 -9.28
N ALA A 24 9.59 4.22 -8.00
CA ALA A 24 9.51 2.83 -7.59
C ALA A 24 8.14 2.22 -7.93
N ASN A 25 8.11 0.94 -8.31
CA ASN A 25 6.87 0.20 -8.48
C ASN A 25 6.24 -0.08 -7.11
N VAL A 26 4.92 0.09 -7.00
CA VAL A 26 4.20 -0.13 -5.74
C VAL A 26 4.25 -1.60 -5.31
N TRP A 27 4.13 -2.53 -6.26
CA TRP A 27 4.18 -3.96 -5.96
C TRP A 27 5.56 -4.37 -5.44
N ASP A 28 6.63 -3.89 -6.06
CA ASP A 28 8.00 -4.19 -5.62
C ASP A 28 8.24 -3.64 -4.22
N TYR A 29 7.80 -2.40 -3.94
CA TYR A 29 7.86 -1.81 -2.60
C TYR A 29 7.13 -2.66 -1.55
N ILE A 30 5.96 -3.23 -1.89
CA ILE A 30 5.23 -4.15 -1.00
C ILE A 30 6.04 -5.42 -0.75
N GLN A 31 6.67 -6.00 -1.77
CA GLN A 31 7.46 -7.23 -1.63
C GLN A 31 8.70 -7.03 -0.73
N GLU A 32 9.26 -5.82 -0.71
CA GLU A 32 10.37 -5.46 0.18
C GLU A 32 9.98 -5.36 1.67
N GLN A 33 8.67 -5.31 1.99
CA GLN A 33 8.21 -5.26 3.38
C GLN A 33 8.23 -6.63 4.05
N SER A 34 8.32 -6.62 5.38
CA SER A 34 8.20 -7.83 6.20
C SER A 34 6.83 -8.49 6.00
N GLU A 35 6.74 -9.81 6.20
CA GLU A 35 5.48 -10.54 6.01
C GLU A 35 4.35 -10.02 6.91
N ASP A 36 4.68 -9.56 8.11
CA ASP A 36 3.74 -8.99 9.07
C ASP A 36 3.23 -7.61 8.64
N ASP A 37 4.02 -6.90 7.85
CA ASP A 37 3.81 -5.51 7.43
C ASP A 37 3.11 -5.40 6.07
N ARG A 38 3.30 -6.38 5.18
CA ARG A 38 2.68 -6.43 3.84
C ARG A 38 1.17 -6.19 3.85
N PRO A 39 0.36 -6.86 4.71
CA PRO A 39 -1.09 -6.65 4.71
C PRO A 39 -1.48 -5.20 4.96
N TRP A 40 -0.73 -4.50 5.82
CA TRP A 40 -0.96 -3.10 6.14
C TRP A 40 -0.61 -2.20 4.96
N VAL A 41 0.55 -2.38 4.31
CA VAL A 41 0.90 -1.57 3.12
C VAL A 41 -0.13 -1.74 2.02
N ILE A 42 -0.53 -2.99 1.74
CA ILE A 42 -1.54 -3.30 0.73
C ILE A 42 -2.86 -2.57 1.04
N ALA A 43 -3.37 -2.72 2.25
CA ALA A 43 -4.63 -2.10 2.67
C ALA A 43 -4.58 -0.58 2.61
N GLY A 44 -3.47 0.03 3.06
CA GLY A 44 -3.27 1.48 3.01
C GLY A 44 -3.21 2.00 1.59
N THR A 45 -2.41 1.34 0.76
CA THR A 45 -2.20 1.72 -0.65
C THR A 45 -3.49 1.65 -1.45
N LEU A 46 -4.21 0.52 -1.36
CA LEU A 46 -5.49 0.36 -2.05
C LEU A 46 -6.54 1.36 -1.54
N SER A 47 -6.56 1.65 -0.24
CA SER A 47 -7.46 2.65 0.34
C SER A 47 -7.18 4.06 -0.20
N LEU A 48 -5.91 4.43 -0.37
CA LEU A 48 -5.53 5.71 -0.97
C LEU A 48 -5.86 5.78 -2.46
N MET A 49 -5.58 4.72 -3.22
CA MET A 49 -5.94 4.62 -4.63
C MET A 49 -7.46 4.78 -4.84
N LYS A 50 -8.27 4.10 -4.02
CA LYS A 50 -9.74 4.23 -4.05
C LYS A 50 -10.22 5.66 -3.80
N LYS A 51 -9.48 6.44 -3.02
CA LYS A 51 -9.78 7.87 -2.76
C LYS A 51 -9.20 8.82 -3.82
N GLY A 52 -8.50 8.31 -4.83
CA GLY A 52 -7.82 9.11 -5.85
C GLY A 52 -6.60 9.87 -5.33
N CYS A 53 -6.07 9.49 -4.16
CA CYS A 53 -4.93 10.16 -3.54
C CYS A 53 -3.61 9.75 -4.21
N GLY A 54 -2.73 10.71 -4.47
CA GLY A 54 -1.39 10.44 -4.98
C GLY A 54 -0.51 9.81 -3.90
N LEU A 55 0.01 8.60 -4.13
CA LEU A 55 0.78 7.80 -3.16
C LEU A 55 2.06 8.48 -2.62
N SER A 56 2.44 9.62 -3.18
CA SER A 56 3.58 10.44 -2.76
C SER A 56 3.57 10.94 -1.32
N LYS A 57 2.43 10.85 -0.62
CA LYS A 57 2.23 11.35 0.75
C LYS A 57 1.72 10.25 1.68
N LEU A 58 1.89 8.99 1.30
CA LEU A 58 1.55 7.86 2.16
C LEU A 58 2.58 7.78 3.29
N GLU A 59 2.11 7.94 4.53
CA GLU A 59 2.90 7.72 5.73
C GLU A 59 2.40 6.47 6.44
N ILE A 60 3.29 5.49 6.60
CA ILE A 60 3.02 4.28 7.35
C ILE A 60 3.83 4.36 8.63
N ASN A 61 3.15 4.56 9.76
CA ASN A 61 3.75 4.42 11.07
C ASN A 61 3.59 2.97 11.53
N TRP A 62 4.69 2.22 11.46
CA TRP A 62 4.74 0.80 11.80
C TRP A 62 4.50 0.51 13.28
N GLU A 63 5.08 1.32 14.16
CA GLU A 63 4.95 1.18 15.62
C GLU A 63 3.49 1.32 16.08
N ALA A 64 2.73 2.20 15.42
CA ALA A 64 1.32 2.43 15.71
C ALA A 64 0.36 1.67 14.77
N ARG A 65 0.89 0.91 13.79
CA ARG A 65 0.13 0.33 12.66
C ARG A 65 -0.85 1.33 12.04
N ASN A 66 -0.40 2.56 11.90
CA ASN A 66 -1.23 3.69 11.50
C ASN A 66 -0.84 4.14 10.10
N ILE A 67 -1.79 4.09 9.18
CA ILE A 67 -1.60 4.47 7.78
C ILE A 67 -2.33 5.78 7.58
N ARG A 68 -1.59 6.85 7.29
CA ARG A 68 -2.15 8.19 7.13
C ARG A 68 -1.75 8.77 5.79
N TYR A 69 -2.62 9.64 5.30
CA TYR A 69 -2.29 10.53 4.20
C TYR A 69 -1.84 11.85 4.79
N ALA A 70 -0.60 12.25 4.53
CA ALA A 70 -0.06 13.51 5.00
C ALA A 70 -0.49 14.66 4.09
N GLU A 71 -1.76 15.04 4.13
CA GLU A 71 -2.16 16.38 3.67
C GLU A 71 -1.81 17.40 4.77
N LYS A 72 -0.93 18.34 4.43
CA LYS A 72 -0.79 19.59 5.18
C LYS A 72 -2.08 20.39 5.09
#